data_AF-A0A834G1M2-F1
#
_entry.id   AF-A0A834G1M2-F1
#
_cell.length_a   1.000
_cell.length_b   1.000
_cell.length_c   1.000
_cell.angle_alpha   90.00
_cell.angle_beta   90.00
_cell.angle_gamma   90.00
#
_symmetry.space_group_name_H-M   'P 1'
#
loop_
_entity.id
_entity.type
_entity.pdbx_description
1 polymer ?
#
loop_
_entity_poly.entity_id
_entity_poly.type
_entity_poly.pdbx_seq_one_letter_code
_entity_poly.pdbx_strand_id
1 'polypeptide(L)'
;MSLAQCNENSLMNRWSTIQLSVNKFYGCFAGIEAKHQSSINEEDKVFEANKSYKELHGGSFQFEHCWNILKYQPKWHVDVEKKKPKKNKTLGECDATFVDLERPIEQERHQLDKERLREEQERNAIKKEILRMKQFKEEERIMLLDTSALPHVQQECYQSWQMEIFQEREKRFKRVGS
;
A
#
# COMPACT_ATOMS: atom_id res chain seq x y z
N MET A 1 -37.65 -0.33 -15.35
CA MET A 1 -36.19 -0.44 -15.21
C MET A 1 -35.69 0.74 -14.37
N SER A 2 -35.34 0.56 -13.08
CA SER A 2 -34.54 1.52 -12.28
C SER A 2 -34.23 0.96 -10.87
N LEU A 3 -33.50 -0.15 -10.81
CA LEU A 3 -32.91 -0.66 -9.55
C LEU A 3 -31.39 -0.40 -9.48
N ALA A 4 -30.77 0.03 -10.58
CA ALA A 4 -29.33 0.27 -10.65
C ALA A 4 -28.91 1.67 -10.16
N GLN A 5 -29.77 2.69 -10.33
CA GLN A 5 -29.43 4.09 -10.03
C GLN A 5 -29.34 4.37 -8.51
N CYS A 6 -30.10 3.66 -7.68
CA CYS A 6 -30.05 3.81 -6.22
C CYS A 6 -28.79 3.16 -5.62
N ASN A 7 -28.25 2.12 -6.27
CA ASN A 7 -27.09 1.39 -5.79
C ASN A 7 -25.79 2.21 -5.99
N GLU A 8 -25.65 2.87 -7.13
CA GLU A 8 -24.50 3.73 -7.42
C GLU A 8 -24.46 4.96 -6.49
N ASN A 9 -25.60 5.64 -6.31
CA ASN A 9 -25.69 6.80 -5.42
C ASN A 9 -25.41 6.43 -3.95
N SER A 10 -25.88 5.26 -3.50
CA SER A 10 -25.60 4.76 -2.15
C SER A 10 -24.12 4.45 -1.93
N LEU A 11 -23.48 3.80 -2.91
CA LEU A 11 -22.05 3.52 -2.91
C LEU A 11 -21.22 4.81 -2.93
N MET A 12 -21.59 5.77 -3.78
CA MET A 12 -20.92 7.07 -3.89
C MET A 12 -21.00 7.88 -2.59
N ASN A 13 -22.17 7.88 -1.94
CA ASN A 13 -22.37 8.55 -0.65
C ASN A 13 -21.56 7.89 0.45
N ARG A 14 -21.61 6.57 0.56
CA ARG A 14 -20.84 5.81 1.55
C ARG A 14 -19.34 5.99 1.33
N TRP A 15 -18.89 5.94 0.08
CA TRP A 15 -17.51 6.22 -0.29
C TRP A 15 -17.09 7.62 0.12
N SER A 16 -17.90 8.64 -0.15
CA SER A 16 -17.63 10.03 0.23
C SER A 16 -17.48 10.19 1.75
N THR A 17 -18.28 9.48 2.55
CA THR A 17 -18.17 9.47 4.01
C THR A 17 -16.85 8.83 4.48
N ILE A 18 -16.48 7.69 3.90
CA ILE A 18 -15.22 7.00 4.21
C ILE A 18 -14.04 7.89 3.83
N GLN A 19 -14.03 8.40 2.59
CA GLN A 19 -13.07 9.34 2.04
C GLN A 19 -12.84 10.53 2.97
N LEU A 20 -13.91 11.21 3.38
CA LEU A 20 -13.81 12.37 4.28
C LEU A 20 -13.20 12.00 5.63
N SER A 21 -13.60 10.87 6.19
CA SER A 21 -13.14 10.42 7.50
C SER A 21 -11.67 9.99 7.46
N VAL A 22 -11.27 9.27 6.41
CA VAL A 22 -9.90 8.82 6.16
C VAL A 22 -8.98 10.01 5.91
N ASN A 23 -9.41 11.03 5.17
CA ASN A 23 -8.59 12.24 4.92
C ASN A 23 -8.31 13.02 6.20
N LYS A 24 -9.31 13.15 7.07
CA LYS A 24 -9.13 13.77 8.39
C LYS A 24 -8.11 13.00 9.23
N PHE A 25 -8.22 11.67 9.23
CA PHE A 25 -7.27 10.80 9.91
C PHE A 25 -5.86 10.91 9.31
N TYR A 26 -5.76 10.95 7.98
CA TYR A 26 -4.51 11.15 7.26
C TYR A 26 -3.82 12.46 7.68
N GLY A 27 -4.57 13.56 7.79
CA GLY A 27 -4.04 14.83 8.28
C GLY A 27 -3.48 14.76 9.71
N CYS A 28 -4.13 14.00 10.60
CA CYS A 28 -3.61 13.76 11.95
C CYS A 28 -2.33 12.92 11.90
N PHE A 29 -2.34 11.84 11.13
CA PHE A 29 -1.22 10.92 10.97
C PHE A 29 0.01 11.60 10.36
N ALA A 30 -0.15 12.41 9.32
CA ALA A 30 0.93 13.18 8.70
C ALA A 30 1.58 14.16 9.69
N GLY A 31 0.80 14.74 10.60
CA GLY A 31 1.30 15.59 11.68
C GLY A 31 2.16 14.83 12.71
N ILE A 32 1.83 13.56 12.98
CA ILE A 32 2.63 12.67 13.85
C ILE A 32 3.89 12.20 13.11
N GLU A 33 3.75 11.81 11.84
CA GLU A 33 4.86 11.35 11.01
C GLU A 33 5.94 12.44 10.81
N ALA A 34 5.52 13.69 10.60
CA ALA A 34 6.44 14.82 10.49
C ALA A 34 7.21 15.11 11.80
N LYS A 35 6.63 14.78 12.96
CA LYS A 35 7.26 14.97 14.27
C LYS A 35 8.16 13.79 14.67
N HIS A 36 7.88 12.58 14.18
CA HIS A 36 8.52 11.33 14.59
C HIS A 36 9.19 10.61 13.40
N GLN A 37 10.08 11.30 12.70
CA GLN A 37 10.89 10.73 11.61
C GLN A 37 11.93 9.69 12.10
N SER A 38 12.09 9.51 13.42
CA SER A 38 13.10 8.62 14.00
C SER A 38 12.45 7.58 14.93
N SER A 39 12.57 6.31 14.56
CA SER A 39 12.60 5.14 15.46
C SER A 39 11.36 4.82 16.32
N ILE A 40 10.14 5.10 15.86
CA ILE A 40 8.92 4.59 16.52
C ILE A 40 8.14 3.62 15.62
N ASN A 41 7.50 2.61 16.23
CA ASN A 41 6.76 1.58 15.53
C ASN A 41 5.54 2.19 14.80
N GLU A 42 5.19 1.65 13.62
CA GLU A 42 4.08 2.19 12.82
C GLU A 42 2.74 2.14 13.58
N GLU A 43 2.57 1.11 14.40
CA GLU A 43 1.40 0.94 15.27
C GLU A 43 1.29 2.06 16.31
N ASP A 44 2.41 2.54 16.84
CA ASP A 44 2.44 3.65 17.81
C ASP A 44 2.03 4.97 17.13
N LYS A 45 2.47 5.19 15.87
CA LYS A 45 2.05 6.35 15.08
C LYS A 45 0.54 6.35 14.82
N VAL A 46 -0.02 5.18 14.50
CA VAL A 46 -1.47 5.01 14.29
C VAL A 46 -2.24 5.25 15.59
N PHE A 47 -1.74 4.75 16.72
CA PHE A 47 -2.33 4.98 18.03
C PHE A 47 -2.37 6.48 18.40
N GLU A 48 -1.27 7.20 18.19
CA GLU A 48 -1.19 8.63 18.47
C GLU A 48 -2.05 9.46 17.51
N ALA A 49 -2.12 9.07 16.25
CA ALA A 49 -3.03 9.67 15.27
C ALA A 49 -4.51 9.45 15.65
N ASN A 50 -4.87 8.26 16.16
CA ASN A 50 -6.21 7.95 16.67
C ASN A 50 -6.58 8.82 17.87
N LYS A 51 -5.64 9.04 18.79
CA LYS A 51 -5.82 9.95 19.93
C LYS A 51 -6.05 11.39 19.45
N SER A 52 -5.18 11.88 18.56
CA SER A 52 -5.29 13.21 17.97
C SER A 52 -6.63 13.41 17.22
N TYR A 53 -7.08 12.38 16.48
CA TYR A 53 -8.35 12.40 15.77
C TYR A 53 -9.54 12.53 16.73
N LYS A 54 -9.53 11.79 17.84
CA LYS A 54 -10.59 11.84 18.85
C LYS A 54 -10.67 13.22 19.52
N GLU A 55 -9.53 13.83 19.80
CA GLU A 55 -9.45 15.18 20.36
C GLU A 55 -9.97 16.26 19.39
N LEU A 56 -9.68 16.12 18.09
CA LEU A 56 -10.06 17.10 17.07
C LEU A 56 -11.50 16.94 16.53
N HIS A 57 -12.04 15.73 16.55
CA HIS A 57 -13.33 15.41 15.91
C HIS A 57 -14.38 14.84 16.85
N GLY A 58 -14.07 14.69 18.15
CA GLY A 58 -15.05 14.32 19.18
C GLY A 58 -15.51 12.86 19.15
N GLY A 59 -14.86 12.00 18.35
CA GLY A 59 -15.20 10.58 18.21
C GLY A 59 -14.00 9.75 17.74
N SER A 60 -14.00 8.46 18.04
CA SER A 60 -12.96 7.54 17.56
C SER A 60 -13.10 7.28 16.06
N PHE A 61 -11.97 7.14 15.38
CA PHE A 61 -11.95 6.78 13.97
C PHE A 61 -12.49 5.36 13.78
N GLN A 62 -13.50 5.20 12.91
CA GLN A 62 -14.22 3.93 12.73
C GLN A 62 -13.76 3.13 11.50
N PHE A 63 -12.86 3.69 10.69
CA PHE A 63 -12.51 3.16 9.38
C PHE A 63 -11.06 2.68 9.32
N GLU A 64 -10.55 2.04 10.38
CA GLU A 64 -9.17 1.53 10.46
C GLU A 64 -8.83 0.54 9.34
N HIS A 65 -9.78 -0.34 9.00
CA HIS A 65 -9.60 -1.27 7.88
C HIS A 65 -9.45 -0.53 6.54
N CYS A 66 -10.26 0.50 6.31
CA CYS A 66 -10.16 1.33 5.11
C CYS A 66 -8.84 2.12 5.09
N TRP A 67 -8.41 2.65 6.24
CA TRP A 67 -7.09 3.29 6.37
C TRP A 67 -5.95 2.36 5.94
N ASN A 68 -5.92 1.13 6.45
CA ASN A 68 -4.85 0.18 6.13
C ASN A 68 -4.77 -0.18 4.63
N ILE A 69 -5.90 -0.12 3.92
CA ILE A 69 -5.95 -0.34 2.47
C ILE A 69 -5.56 0.93 1.71
N LEU A 70 -6.00 2.10 2.17
CA LEU A 70 -5.90 3.37 1.44
C LEU A 70 -4.61 4.14 1.72
N LYS A 71 -3.93 3.90 2.84
CA LYS A 71 -2.72 4.66 3.25
C LYS A 71 -1.54 4.54 2.29
N TYR A 72 -1.57 3.57 1.39
CA TYR A 72 -0.55 3.36 0.35
C TYR A 72 -0.98 3.85 -1.04
N GLN A 73 -2.16 4.49 -1.15
CA GLN A 73 -2.71 4.91 -2.43
C GLN A 73 -2.35 6.39 -2.71
N PRO A 74 -1.72 6.70 -3.87
CA PRO A 74 -1.17 8.03 -4.16
C PRO A 74 -2.24 9.14 -4.24
N LYS A 75 -3.51 8.78 -4.51
CA LYS A 75 -4.64 9.73 -4.63
C LYS A 75 -5.01 10.45 -3.32
N TRP A 76 -4.49 10.01 -2.18
CA TRP A 76 -4.92 10.49 -0.85
C TRP A 76 -3.89 11.38 -0.16
N HIS A 77 -2.76 11.63 -0.81
CA HIS A 77 -1.76 12.61 -0.41
C HIS A 77 -2.05 14.00 -1.02
N VAL A 78 -3.33 14.41 -1.06
CA VAL A 78 -3.73 15.68 -1.70
C VAL A 78 -4.22 16.69 -0.67
N ASP A 79 -3.37 17.70 -0.51
CA ASP A 79 -3.56 19.07 -0.02
C ASP A 79 -4.64 19.34 1.03
N VAL A 80 -4.15 19.71 2.21
CA VAL A 80 -4.84 20.56 3.17
C VAL A 80 -4.97 21.97 2.57
N GLU A 81 -5.70 22.10 1.47
CA GLU A 81 -6.09 23.41 0.96
C GLU A 81 -7.22 23.98 1.84
N LYS A 82 -6.77 24.97 2.61
CA LYS A 82 -7.53 25.88 3.46
C LYS A 82 -8.79 26.37 2.73
N LYS A 83 -9.96 25.84 3.10
CA LYS A 83 -11.24 26.53 2.82
C LYS A 83 -11.31 27.78 3.71
N LYS A 84 -10.88 28.94 3.17
CA LYS A 84 -11.26 30.24 3.75
C LYS A 84 -12.79 30.42 3.63
N PRO A 85 -13.47 30.96 4.66
CA PRO A 85 -14.91 31.18 4.63
C PRO A 85 -15.27 32.26 3.60
N LYS A 86 -16.33 32.02 2.81
CA LYS A 86 -16.91 33.01 1.89
C LYS A 86 -17.33 34.25 2.68
N LYS A 87 -16.69 35.39 2.43
CA LYS A 87 -17.24 36.73 2.70
C LYS A 87 -17.07 37.60 1.46
N ASN A 88 -18.08 38.44 1.24
CA ASN A 88 -18.40 39.16 0.02
C ASN A 88 -17.32 40.14 -0.45
N LYS A 89 -17.34 40.44 -1.76
CA LYS A 89 -16.49 41.41 -2.47
C LYS A 89 -16.52 42.80 -1.83
N THR A 90 -15.35 43.34 -1.47
CA THR A 90 -15.01 44.75 -1.71
C THR A 90 -13.49 44.90 -1.90
N LEU A 91 -13.15 45.78 -2.83
CA LEU A 91 -11.90 46.27 -3.43
C LEU A 91 -10.65 46.40 -2.53
N GLY A 92 -9.44 46.17 -3.10
CA GLY A 92 -8.15 46.65 -2.56
C GLY A 92 -6.90 45.86 -3.04
N GLU A 93 -5.93 46.57 -3.63
CA GLU A 93 -4.63 46.17 -4.20
C GLU A 93 -3.56 45.62 -3.22
N CYS A 94 -2.41 45.24 -3.82
CA CYS A 94 -1.07 44.89 -3.30
C CYS A 94 -0.85 43.39 -2.97
N ASP A 95 0.31 42.75 -3.16
CA ASP A 95 1.64 43.15 -3.61
C ASP A 95 2.39 41.87 -4.01
N ALA A 96 3.45 41.99 -4.82
CA ALA A 96 4.28 40.87 -5.28
C ALA A 96 5.06 40.24 -4.11
N THR A 97 5.12 38.90 -3.98
CA THR A 97 6.20 38.08 -3.31
C THR A 97 5.88 36.58 -3.08
N PHE A 98 4.93 35.94 -3.79
CA PHE A 98 4.53 34.55 -3.44
C PHE A 98 5.38 33.42 -4.05
N VAL A 99 6.26 33.68 -5.03
CA VAL A 99 6.81 32.61 -5.91
C VAL A 99 8.15 31.98 -5.51
N ASP A 100 8.76 32.28 -4.36
CA ASP A 100 10.13 31.83 -4.06
C ASP A 100 10.29 30.67 -3.05
N LEU A 101 9.19 30.19 -2.44
CA LEU A 101 9.22 29.10 -1.44
C LEU A 101 8.69 27.74 -1.93
N GLU A 102 8.13 27.67 -3.15
CA GLU A 102 7.44 26.47 -3.66
C GLU A 102 8.42 25.44 -4.26
N ARG A 103 9.54 25.94 -4.81
CA ARG A 103 10.55 25.18 -5.56
C ARG A 103 11.38 24.17 -4.71
N PRO A 104 11.77 24.45 -3.45
CA PRO A 104 12.48 23.48 -2.62
C PRO A 104 11.60 22.30 -2.16
N ILE A 105 10.30 22.56 -1.92
CA ILE A 105 9.37 21.58 -1.36
C ILE A 105 9.00 20.52 -2.41
N GLU A 106 8.88 20.91 -3.68
CA GLU A 106 8.64 19.97 -4.79
C GLU A 106 9.84 19.04 -5.06
N GLN A 107 11.07 19.54 -4.91
CA GLN A 107 12.27 18.73 -5.06
C GLN A 107 12.39 17.68 -3.94
N GLU A 108 12.09 18.07 -2.70
CA GLU A 108 12.09 17.16 -1.55
C GLU A 108 11.00 16.08 -1.69
N ARG A 109 9.80 16.46 -2.18
CA ARG A 109 8.73 15.50 -2.51
C ARG A 109 9.13 14.49 -3.58
N HIS A 110 9.73 14.96 -4.68
CA HIS A 110 10.19 14.08 -5.76
C HIS A 110 11.33 13.15 -5.32
N GLN A 111 12.17 13.59 -4.37
CA GLN A 111 13.22 12.76 -3.80
C GLN A 111 12.65 11.64 -2.92
N LEU A 112 11.64 11.94 -2.10
CA LEU A 112 10.92 10.94 -1.29
C LEU A 112 10.12 9.96 -2.17
N ASP A 113 9.51 10.42 -3.27
CA ASP A 113 8.85 9.53 -4.24
C ASP A 113 9.83 8.54 -4.88
N LYS A 114 11.00 9.03 -5.27
CA LYS A 114 12.08 8.19 -5.81
C LYS A 114 12.57 7.17 -4.78
N GLU A 115 12.67 7.57 -3.52
CA GLU A 115 13.06 6.68 -2.43
C GLU A 115 12.01 5.60 -2.16
N ARG A 116 10.73 5.97 -2.10
CA ARG A 116 9.62 5.02 -1.98
C ARG A 116 9.58 4.01 -3.11
N LEU A 117 9.80 4.46 -4.35
CA LEU A 117 9.84 3.57 -5.50
C LEU A 117 11.00 2.56 -5.39
N ARG A 118 12.16 2.99 -4.87
CA ARG A 118 13.29 2.08 -4.60
C ARG A 118 12.95 1.05 -3.53
N GLU A 119 12.39 1.48 -2.40
CA GLU A 119 12.00 0.56 -1.33
C GLU A 119 10.93 -0.44 -1.79
N GLU A 120 9.96 0.01 -2.58
CA GLU A 120 8.93 -0.87 -3.13
C GLU A 120 9.53 -1.89 -4.11
N GLN A 121 10.48 -1.46 -4.95
CA GLN A 121 11.23 -2.36 -5.81
C GLN A 121 12.01 -3.40 -4.99
N GLU A 122 12.63 -2.99 -3.88
CA GLU A 122 13.36 -3.90 -2.99
C GLU A 122 12.42 -4.89 -2.28
N ARG A 123 11.29 -4.41 -1.72
CA ARG A 123 10.25 -5.27 -1.14
C ARG A 123 9.72 -6.26 -2.17
N ASN A 124 9.48 -5.81 -3.41
CA ASN A 124 9.04 -6.66 -4.49
C ASN A 124 10.10 -7.68 -4.90
N ALA A 125 11.38 -7.31 -4.89
CA ALA A 125 12.50 -8.22 -5.13
C ALA A 125 12.57 -9.30 -4.03
N ILE A 126 12.53 -8.91 -2.76
CA ILE A 126 12.51 -9.82 -1.61
C ILE A 126 11.29 -10.75 -1.69
N LYS A 127 10.11 -10.21 -1.97
CA LYS A 127 8.88 -11.02 -2.10
C LYS A 127 8.97 -12.04 -3.24
N LYS A 128 9.55 -11.65 -4.37
CA LYS A 128 9.82 -12.57 -5.49
C LYS A 128 10.79 -13.67 -5.08
N GLU A 129 11.84 -13.33 -4.32
CA GLU A 129 12.81 -14.32 -3.86
C GLU A 129 12.23 -15.29 -2.83
N ILE A 130 11.43 -14.79 -1.88
CA ILE A 130 10.68 -15.63 -0.94
C ILE A 130 9.75 -16.59 -1.69
N LEU A 131 9.07 -16.12 -2.73
CA LEU A 131 8.19 -16.96 -3.54
C LEU A 131 8.98 -18.04 -4.28
N ARG A 132 10.14 -17.70 -4.86
CA ARG A 132 11.05 -18.66 -5.49
C ARG A 132 11.53 -19.71 -4.50
N MET A 133 11.94 -19.30 -3.30
CA MET A 133 12.37 -20.21 -2.24
C MET A 133 11.24 -21.15 -1.80
N LYS A 134 10.00 -20.66 -1.69
CA LYS A 134 8.82 -21.48 -1.39
C LYS A 134 8.54 -22.50 -2.49
N GLN A 135 8.58 -22.06 -3.74
CA GLN A 135 8.42 -22.95 -4.89
C GLN A 135 9.51 -24.02 -4.91
N PHE A 136 10.76 -23.65 -4.65
CA PHE A 136 11.86 -24.59 -4.58
C PHE A 136 11.66 -25.65 -3.49
N LYS A 137 11.22 -25.24 -2.30
CA LYS A 137 10.92 -26.19 -1.21
C LYS A 137 9.77 -27.13 -1.54
N GLU A 138 8.73 -26.64 -2.22
CA GLU A 138 7.59 -27.47 -2.63
C GLU A 138 7.98 -28.47 -3.74
N GLU A 139 8.73 -28.00 -4.74
CA GLU A 139 9.31 -28.88 -5.76
C GLU A 139 10.23 -29.95 -5.13
N GLU A 140 11.04 -29.59 -4.13
CA GLU A 140 11.89 -30.53 -3.39
C GLU A 140 11.05 -31.54 -2.60
N ARG A 141 9.97 -31.08 -1.95
CA ARG A 141 9.00 -31.96 -1.25
C ARG A 141 8.38 -32.98 -2.20
N ILE A 142 8.01 -32.56 -3.42
CA ILE A 142 7.43 -33.44 -4.45
C ILE A 142 8.50 -34.42 -4.96
N MET A 143 9.72 -33.95 -5.21
CA MET A 143 10.85 -34.79 -5.62
C MET A 143 11.22 -35.88 -4.61
N LEU A 144 11.13 -35.56 -3.31
CA LEU A 144 11.49 -36.47 -2.21
C LEU A 144 10.31 -37.30 -1.67
N LEU A 145 9.11 -37.13 -2.24
CA LEU A 145 7.94 -37.91 -1.85
C LEU A 145 8.14 -39.39 -2.19
N ASP A 146 8.03 -40.26 -1.18
CA ASP A 146 7.99 -41.70 -1.41
C ASP A 146 6.66 -42.10 -2.06
N THR A 147 6.72 -42.51 -3.32
CA THR A 147 5.55 -42.87 -4.13
C THR A 147 5.19 -44.35 -4.03
N SER A 148 6.02 -45.17 -3.37
CA SER A 148 5.81 -46.63 -3.26
C SER A 148 4.58 -47.01 -2.42
N ALA A 149 4.14 -46.11 -1.53
CA ALA A 149 2.97 -46.29 -0.69
C ALA A 149 1.65 -45.86 -1.34
N LEU A 150 1.68 -45.30 -2.56
CA LEU A 150 0.52 -44.77 -3.26
C LEU A 150 -0.07 -45.78 -4.27
N PRO A 151 -1.37 -45.69 -4.59
CA PRO A 151 -1.97 -46.47 -5.67
C PRO A 151 -1.25 -46.24 -7.01
N HIS A 152 -1.12 -47.30 -7.83
CA HIS A 152 -0.34 -47.31 -9.09
C HIS A 152 -0.57 -46.08 -9.99
N VAL A 153 -1.83 -45.66 -10.18
CA VAL A 153 -2.18 -44.49 -11.01
C VAL A 153 -1.63 -43.18 -10.43
N GLN A 154 -1.66 -43.03 -9.11
CA GLN A 154 -1.07 -41.85 -8.45
C GLN A 154 0.45 -41.91 -8.44
N GLN A 155 1.01 -43.11 -8.25
CA GLN A 155 2.46 -43.34 -8.32
C GLN A 155 3.03 -42.88 -9.67
N GLU A 156 2.42 -43.30 -10.79
CA GLU A 156 2.84 -42.88 -12.14
C GLU A 156 2.74 -41.36 -12.33
N CYS A 157 1.67 -40.74 -11.82
CA CYS A 157 1.46 -39.30 -11.90
C CYS A 157 2.57 -38.53 -11.16
N TYR A 158 2.88 -38.92 -9.92
CA TYR A 158 3.94 -38.28 -9.14
C TYR A 158 5.33 -38.55 -9.73
N GLN A 159 5.62 -39.76 -10.21
CA GLN A 159 6.89 -40.07 -10.87
C GLN A 159 7.12 -39.22 -12.12
N SER A 160 6.07 -39.01 -12.92
CA SER A 160 6.13 -38.12 -14.09
C SER A 160 6.44 -36.68 -13.67
N TRP A 161 5.76 -36.15 -12.66
CA TRP A 161 6.04 -34.81 -12.13
C TRP A 161 7.43 -34.67 -11.51
N GLN A 162 7.92 -35.69 -10.80
CA GLN A 162 9.28 -35.71 -10.26
C GLN A 162 10.32 -35.58 -11.38
N MET A 163 10.12 -36.28 -12.50
CA MET A 163 10.98 -36.18 -13.68
C MET A 163 10.90 -34.81 -14.36
N GLU A 164 9.71 -34.24 -14.48
CA GLU A 164 9.51 -32.89 -15.04
C GLU A 164 10.24 -31.83 -14.20
N ILE A 165 10.06 -31.86 -12.87
CA ILE A 165 10.74 -30.94 -11.94
C ILE A 165 12.26 -31.13 -12.01
N PHE A 166 12.76 -32.37 -12.06
CA PHE A 166 14.20 -32.65 -12.18
C PHE A 166 14.79 -32.03 -13.45
N GLN A 167 14.16 -32.27 -14.61
CA GLN A 167 14.63 -31.72 -15.88
C GLN A 167 14.61 -30.19 -15.89
N GLU A 168 13.57 -29.56 -15.33
CA GLU A 168 13.47 -28.11 -15.28
C GLU A 168 14.55 -27.50 -14.36
N ARG A 169 14.85 -28.15 -13.23
CA ARG A 169 15.97 -27.76 -12.34
C ARG A 169 17.32 -27.90 -13.04
N GLU A 170 17.54 -29.00 -13.76
CA GLU A 170 18.77 -29.22 -14.53
C GLU A 170 18.96 -28.13 -15.60
N LYS A 171 17.89 -27.77 -16.33
CA LYS A 171 17.88 -26.66 -17.30
C LYS A 171 18.15 -25.31 -16.64
N ARG A 172 17.58 -25.04 -15.47
CA ARG A 172 17.84 -23.80 -14.71
C ARG A 172 19.31 -23.73 -14.26
N PHE A 173 19.85 -24.84 -13.76
CA PHE A 173 21.26 -24.92 -13.34
C PHE A 173 22.22 -24.66 -14.51
N LYS A 174 22.00 -25.31 -15.66
CA LYS A 174 22.80 -25.10 -16.89
C LYS A 174 22.76 -23.66 -17.42
N ARG A 175 21.66 -22.93 -17.20
CA ARG A 175 21.51 -21.51 -17.59
C ARG A 175 22.22 -20.52 -16.67
N VAL A 176 22.46 -20.90 -15.41
CA VAL A 176 23.13 -20.04 -14.42
C VAL A 176 24.66 -20.25 -14.42
N GLY A 177 25.12 -21.44 -14.87
CA GLY A 177 26.54 -21.79 -14.95
C GLY A 177 27.24 -21.54 -16.29
N SER A 178 26.57 -20.90 -17.27
CA SER A 178 27.13 -20.53 -18.57
C SER A 178 27.13 -19.02 -18.76
#